data_AF-K0UNM3-F1
#
_entry.id   AF-K0UNM3-F1
#
_cell.length_a   1.000
_cell.length_b   1.000
_cell.length_c   1.000
_cell.angle_alpha   90.00
_cell.angle_beta   90.00
_cell.angle_gamma   90.00
#
_symmetry.space_group_name_H-M   'P 1'
#
loop_
_entity.id
_entity.type
_entity.pdbx_description
1 polymer ?
#
loop_
_entity_poly.entity_id
_entity_poly.type
_entity_poly.pdbx_seq_one_letter_code
_entity_poly.pdbx_strand_id
1 'polypeptide(L)' 'MGLFDTFRRRRSARGPGTEQAADLQYLQRWVAEHVGVEAFVEPRTTVTDVTVVLVAADGEWTRR' A
#
# COMPACT_ATOMS: atom_id res chain seq x y z
N MET A 1 9.72 -11.37 -17.87
CA MET A 1 8.85 -10.22 -18.18
C MET A 1 7.46 -10.53 -17.63
N GLY A 2 7.28 -10.33 -16.32
CA GLY A 2 6.08 -10.77 -15.59
C GLY A 2 5.02 -9.67 -15.55
N LEU A 3 3.76 -10.08 -15.72
CA LEU A 3 2.55 -9.25 -15.68
C LEU A 3 2.36 -8.49 -14.34
N PHE A 4 3.20 -8.78 -13.34
CA PHE A 4 3.25 -8.12 -12.04
C PHE A 4 4.08 -6.81 -12.02
N ASP A 5 4.82 -6.48 -13.08
CA ASP A 5 5.68 -5.27 -13.11
C ASP A 5 4.89 -3.95 -13.32
N THR A 6 3.64 -4.05 -13.77
CA THR A 6 2.80 -2.89 -14.12
C THR A 6 2.37 -2.06 -12.89
N PHE A 7 2.28 -2.67 -11.70
CA PHE A 7 1.87 -1.95 -10.49
C PHE A 7 2.95 -1.03 -9.92
N ARG A 8 4.21 -1.18 -10.33
CA ARG A 8 5.30 -0.35 -9.79
C ARG A 8 5.45 1.01 -10.47
N ARG A 9 4.79 1.23 -11.61
CA ARG A 9 5.15 2.33 -12.53
C ARG A 9 4.18 3.51 -12.58
N ARG A 10 3.03 3.46 -11.90
CA ARG A 10 2.16 4.64 -11.77
C ARG A 10 2.42 5.38 -10.46
N ARG A 11 3.52 6.13 -10.49
CA ARG A 11 3.53 7.55 -10.11
C ARG A 11 2.89 7.83 -8.73
N SER A 12 3.62 7.50 -7.67
CA SER A 12 3.41 8.23 -6.41
C SER A 12 3.75 9.70 -6.67
N ALA A 13 2.70 10.51 -6.59
CA ALA A 13 2.73 11.94 -6.82
C ALA A 13 3.55 12.61 -5.70
N ARG A 14 4.21 13.70 -6.07
CA ARG A 14 5.33 14.28 -5.34
C ARG A 14 4.84 15.12 -4.14
N GLY A 15 5.19 14.70 -2.92
CA GLY A 15 5.24 15.45 -1.64
C GLY A 15 4.33 14.88 -0.53
N PRO A 16 4.65 14.92 0.80
CA PRO A 16 5.93 15.09 1.51
C PRO A 16 6.65 13.72 1.63
N GLY A 17 7.89 13.65 1.16
CA GLY A 17 8.56 12.36 0.90
C GLY A 17 8.89 11.50 2.12
N THR A 18 8.90 12.06 3.34
CA THR A 18 9.31 11.35 4.56
C THR A 18 8.20 10.47 5.14
N GLU A 19 6.98 10.99 5.24
CA GLU A 19 5.84 10.24 5.79
C GLU A 19 5.43 9.12 4.83
N GLN A 20 5.37 9.41 3.53
CA GLN A 20 5.10 8.40 2.50
C GLN A 20 6.16 7.31 2.46
N ALA A 21 7.44 7.66 2.63
CA ALA A 21 8.51 6.67 2.71
C ALA A 21 8.38 5.79 3.97
N ALA A 22 8.02 6.39 5.10
CA ALA A 22 7.79 5.66 6.34
C ALA A 22 6.58 4.72 6.25
N ASP A 23 5.47 5.18 5.66
CA ASP A 23 4.28 4.36 5.45
C ASP A 23 4.56 3.21 4.47
N LEU A 24 5.28 3.46 3.38
CA LEU A 24 5.70 2.40 2.47
C LEU A 24 6.60 1.36 3.14
N GLN A 25 7.54 1.79 3.98
CA GLN A 25 8.39 0.88 4.74
C GLN A 25 7.57 0.07 5.74
N TYR A 26 6.61 0.71 6.42
CA TYR A 26 5.70 0.05 7.34
C TYR A 26 4.87 -1.03 6.63
N LEU A 27 4.24 -0.69 5.49
CA LEU A 27 3.44 -1.64 4.71
C LEU A 27 4.28 -2.81 4.20
N GLN A 28 5.52 -2.56 3.74
CA GLN A 28 6.43 -3.63 3.30
C GLN A 28 6.77 -4.59 4.43
N ARG A 29 7.07 -4.07 5.63
CA ARG A 29 7.34 -4.89 6.81
C ARG A 29 6.11 -5.69 7.22
N TRP A 30 4.94 -5.05 7.21
CA TRP A 30 3.68 -5.71 7.58
C TRP A 30 3.38 -6.89 6.64
N VAL A 31 3.51 -6.70 5.33
CA VAL A 31 3.33 -7.80 4.35
C VAL A 31 4.37 -8.91 4.53
N ALA A 32 5.59 -8.59 4.97
CA ALA A 32 6.62 -9.60 5.21
C ALA A 32 6.34 -10.45 6.47
N GLU A 33 5.63 -9.89 7.44
CA GLU A 33 5.31 -10.54 8.72
C GLU A 33 4.01 -11.36 8.66
N HIS A 34 3.11 -11.08 7.70
CA HIS A 34 1.80 -11.72 7.59
C HIS A 34 1.69 -12.61 6.34
N VAL A 35 0.92 -13.69 6.44
CA VAL A 35 0.72 -14.64 5.35
C VAL A 35 -0.64 -14.43 4.69
N GLY A 36 -0.68 -14.57 3.36
CA GLY A 36 -1.93 -14.49 2.59
C GLY A 36 -2.54 -13.09 2.57
N VAL A 37 -1.70 -12.05 2.49
CA VAL A 37 -2.16 -10.65 2.52
C VAL A 37 -2.85 -10.24 1.21
N GLU A 38 -4.04 -9.68 1.34
CA GLU A 38 -4.80 -9.03 0.28
C GLU A 38 -4.75 -7.51 0.44
N ALA A 39 -4.58 -6.79 -0.68
CA ALA A 39 -4.48 -5.34 -0.70
C ALA A 39 -5.64 -4.69 -1.46
N PHE A 40 -6.35 -3.78 -0.81
CA PHE A 40 -7.33 -2.91 -1.43
C PHE A 40 -6.79 -1.49 -1.52
N VAL A 41 -6.74 -0.94 -2.73
CA VAL A 41 -6.30 0.44 -2.97
C VAL A 41 -7.53 1.32 -3.08
N GLU A 42 -7.68 2.22 -2.12
CA GLU A 42 -8.72 3.22 -2.14
C GLU A 42 -8.36 4.31 -3.15
N PRO A 43 -9.20 4.55 -4.18
CA PRO A 43 -8.92 5.59 -5.14
C PRO A 43 -9.04 6.96 -4.45
N ARG A 44 -8.18 7.89 -4.87
CA ARG A 44 -8.27 9.30 -4.46
C ARG A 44 -9.67 9.84 -4.76
N THR A 45 -10.23 10.52 -3.77
CA THR A 45 -11.47 11.29 -3.89
C THR A 45 -11.16 12.79 -3.83
N THR A 46 -12.19 13.63 -3.86
CA THR A 46 -12.04 15.09 -3.72
C THR A 46 -11.51 15.50 -2.35
N VAL A 47 -11.71 14.67 -1.32
CA VAL A 47 -11.43 14.99 0.09
C VAL A 47 -10.45 14.02 0.76
N THR A 48 -9.98 12.99 0.04
CA THR A 48 -9.08 11.97 0.58
C THR A 48 -8.07 11.57 -0.49
N ASP A 49 -6.79 11.56 -0.11
CA ASP A 49 -5.72 11.01 -0.94
C ASP A 49 -5.83 9.49 -1.08
N VAL A 50 -4.97 8.90 -1.92
CA VAL A 50 -4.93 7.45 -2.11
C VAL A 50 -4.47 6.78 -0.82
N THR A 51 -5.22 5.79 -0.34
CA THR A 51 -4.84 4.94 0.79
C THR A 51 -4.87 3.46 0.40
N VAL A 52 -4.21 2.62 1.18
CA VAL A 52 -4.16 1.17 1.02
C VAL A 52 -4.62 0.50 2.31
N VAL A 53 -5.53 -0.47 2.17
CA VAL A 53 -5.92 -1.38 3.24
C VAL A 53 -5.30 -2.74 2.95
N LEU A 54 -4.60 -3.30 3.92
CA LEU A 54 -4.07 -4.66 3.88
C LEU A 54 -4.84 -5.53 4.87
N VAL A 55 -5.17 -6.75 4.45
CA VAL A 55 -5.85 -7.76 5.27
C VAL A 55 -5.10 -9.09 5.16
N ALA A 56 -4.73 -9.68 6.29
CA ALA A 56 -4.03 -10.96 6.37
C ALA A 56 -5.01 -12.13 6.44
N ALA A 57 -4.52 -13.35 6.21
CA ALA A 57 -5.36 -14.55 6.18
C ALA A 57 -6.03 -14.88 7.54
N ASP A 58 -5.49 -14.37 8.64
CA ASP A 58 -6.03 -14.50 10.00
C ASP A 58 -7.05 -13.42 10.36
N GLY A 59 -7.26 -12.43 9.48
CA GLY A 59 -8.16 -11.31 9.68
C GLY A 59 -7.51 -10.08 10.32
N GLU A 60 -6.21 -10.10 10.60
CA GLU A 60 -5.49 -8.88 10.97
C GLU A 60 -5.47 -7.90 9.80
N TRP A 61 -5.57 -6.60 10.10
CA TRP A 61 -5.63 -5.58 9.05
C TRP A 61 -4.95 -4.28 9.46
N THR A 62 -4.51 -3.52 8.46
CA THR A 62 -3.93 -2.18 8.63
C THR A 62 -4.29 -1.27 7.45
N ARG A 63 -4.26 0.05 7.67
CA ARG A 63 -4.56 1.07 6.66
C ARG A 63 -3.54 2.21 6.72
N ARG A 64 -3.03 2.62 5.56
CA ARG A 64 -2.11 3.75 5.40
C ARG A 64 -2.38 4.52 4.12
#